data_AF-A0A1B6CS85-F1
#
_entry.id   AF-A0A1B6CS85-F1
#
_cell.length_a   1.000
_cell.length_b   1.000
_cell.length_c   1.000
_cell.angle_alpha   90.00
_cell.angle_beta   90.00
_cell.angle_gamma   90.00
#
_symmetry.space_group_name_H-M   'P 1'
#
loop_
_entity.id
_entity.type
_entity.pdbx_description
1 polymer ?
#
loop_
_entity_poly.entity_id
_entity_poly.type
_entity_poly.pdbx_seq_one_letter_code
_entity_poly.pdbx_strand_id
1 'polypeptide(L)'
;MLSNFYTSNDSLAIKRKKQIDTLKVFNANVSEITEDSEYKVEFESGTNQLSLIIILKPEFPMEKPILKVVPLIKHHWIGEGGDITGAPGLLNFTEHSDLGRVVRAIVREFELRPPQIINGTSPPSINRVDTNNYTYSSTPPGTAPAFMNYRDYGTTIPSHPQPKSITFPELNTLSKSDLELLNADIDRLDEFVTSLPAIKELNRSIEERMVENEELAKENLLKEPQLVKLKEIYQEKLVTLGQLKSRHETLSAEYQRLADRYSPQSIREQIKLAVIKSDEESE
;
A
#
# COMPACT_ATOMS: atom_id res chain seq x y z
N MET A 1 15.48 30.84 -26.13
CA MET A 1 15.70 30.47 -24.71
C MET A 1 14.42 30.38 -23.87
N LEU A 2 13.22 30.55 -24.44
CA LEU A 2 11.94 30.40 -23.72
C LEU A 2 11.29 29.02 -23.89
N SER A 3 11.70 28.22 -24.89
CA SER A 3 11.07 26.92 -25.21
C SER A 3 11.34 25.81 -24.18
N ASN A 4 12.51 25.82 -23.51
CA ASN A 4 12.88 24.74 -22.58
C ASN A 4 12.20 24.86 -21.21
N PHE A 5 11.73 26.06 -20.84
CA PHE A 5 11.03 26.28 -19.56
C PHE A 5 9.60 25.71 -19.57
N TYR A 6 8.88 25.87 -20.69
CA TYR A 6 7.53 25.32 -20.83
C TYR A 6 7.53 23.78 -20.81
N THR A 7 8.46 23.14 -21.53
CA THR A 7 8.57 21.68 -21.57
C THR A 7 8.95 21.07 -20.21
N SER A 8 9.78 21.78 -19.43
CA SER A 8 10.23 21.31 -18.11
C SER A 8 9.12 21.43 -17.06
N ASN A 9 8.35 22.53 -17.08
CA ASN A 9 7.21 22.72 -16.19
C ASN A 9 6.06 21.77 -16.50
N ASP A 10 5.76 21.53 -17.78
CA ASP A 10 4.77 20.52 -18.18
C ASP A 10 5.21 19.12 -17.74
N SER A 11 6.51 18.80 -17.86
CA SER A 11 7.06 17.54 -17.36
C SER A 11 6.90 17.40 -15.85
N LEU A 12 7.15 18.48 -15.08
CA LEU A 12 6.99 18.48 -13.62
C LEU A 12 5.51 18.30 -13.23
N ALA A 13 4.60 19.03 -13.86
CA ALA A 13 3.17 18.93 -13.62
C ALA A 13 2.63 17.52 -13.92
N ILE A 14 3.08 16.90 -15.02
CA ILE A 14 2.72 15.51 -15.37
C ILE A 14 3.26 14.54 -14.32
N LYS A 15 4.53 14.68 -13.90
CA LYS A 15 5.13 13.84 -12.85
C LYS A 15 4.38 13.99 -11.52
N ARG A 16 4.05 15.22 -11.12
CA ARG A 16 3.28 15.53 -9.91
C ARG A 16 1.90 14.86 -9.95
N LYS A 17 1.14 15.09 -11.02
CA LYS A 17 -0.19 14.51 -11.22
C LYS A 17 -0.16 12.99 -11.13
N LYS A 18 0.82 12.35 -11.77
CA LYS A 18 1.00 10.90 -11.70
C LYS A 18 1.15 10.40 -10.26
N GLN A 19 1.94 11.07 -9.43
CA GLN A 19 2.14 10.69 -8.01
C GLN A 19 0.87 10.90 -7.17
N ILE A 20 0.12 11.98 -7.44
CA ILE A 20 -1.17 12.24 -6.79
C ILE A 20 -2.19 11.16 -7.18
N ASP A 21 -2.20 10.75 -8.45
CA ASP A 21 -3.06 9.66 -8.91
C ASP A 21 -2.70 8.34 -8.19
N THR A 22 -1.41 8.02 -8.00
CA THR A 22 -1.05 6.83 -7.22
C THR A 22 -1.47 6.95 -5.76
N LEU A 23 -1.35 8.14 -5.15
CA LEU A 23 -1.85 8.40 -3.79
C LEU A 23 -3.34 8.05 -3.67
N LYS A 24 -4.17 8.56 -4.59
CA LYS A 24 -5.63 8.34 -4.61
C LYS A 24 -6.00 6.88 -4.92
N VAL A 25 -5.19 6.16 -5.70
CA VAL A 25 -5.44 4.76 -6.08
C VAL A 25 -5.06 3.78 -4.96
N PHE A 26 -3.93 3.99 -4.27
CA PHE A 26 -3.40 3.04 -3.29
C PHE A 26 -3.92 3.24 -1.86
N ASN A 27 -4.59 4.35 -1.58
CA ASN A 27 -5.06 4.69 -0.24
C ASN A 27 -6.57 4.92 -0.26
N ALA A 28 -7.29 4.33 0.70
CA ALA A 28 -8.70 4.63 0.91
C ALA A 28 -8.84 5.97 1.66
N ASN A 29 -10.01 6.60 1.56
CA ASN A 29 -10.37 7.81 2.30
C ASN A 29 -9.39 8.99 2.11
N VAL A 30 -8.88 9.17 0.89
CA VAL A 30 -8.09 10.36 0.55
C VAL A 30 -9.02 11.54 0.30
N SER A 31 -8.88 12.59 1.09
CA SER A 31 -9.54 13.88 0.89
C SER A 31 -8.51 14.89 0.40
N GLU A 32 -8.86 15.62 -0.67
CA GLU A 32 -8.09 16.75 -1.16
C GLU A 32 -8.49 17.99 -0.38
N ILE A 33 -7.54 18.59 0.33
CA ILE A 33 -7.76 19.75 1.20
C ILE A 33 -7.48 21.03 0.41
N THR A 34 -6.29 21.07 -0.21
CA THR A 34 -5.89 22.14 -1.11
C THR A 34 -5.40 21.50 -2.40
N GLU A 35 -5.96 21.94 -3.52
CA GLU A 35 -5.65 21.38 -4.83
C GLU A 35 -4.15 21.36 -5.09
N ASP A 36 -3.67 20.23 -5.61
CA ASP A 36 -2.26 19.99 -5.95
C ASP A 36 -1.23 20.16 -4.82
N SER A 37 -1.62 20.42 -3.57
CA SER A 37 -0.66 20.81 -2.51
C SER A 37 -0.91 20.17 -1.15
N GLU A 38 -2.15 19.86 -0.78
CA GLU A 38 -2.45 19.26 0.53
C GLU A 38 -3.55 18.20 0.45
N TYR A 39 -3.24 17.03 0.99
CA TYR A 39 -4.13 15.87 1.02
C TYR A 39 -4.19 15.28 2.43
N LYS A 40 -5.31 14.68 2.79
CA LYS A 40 -5.52 13.99 4.06
C LYS A 40 -5.98 12.56 3.81
N VAL A 41 -5.40 11.59 4.51
CA VAL A 41 -5.80 10.18 4.47
C VAL A 41 -6.28 9.77 5.86
N GLU A 42 -7.52 9.34 5.99
CA GLU A 42 -8.13 8.93 7.27
C GLU A 42 -8.17 7.41 7.38
N PHE A 43 -7.67 6.88 8.50
CA PHE A 43 -7.56 5.44 8.73
C PHE A 43 -7.69 5.08 10.22
N GLU A 44 -8.05 3.84 10.47
CA GLU A 44 -8.18 3.28 11.81
C GLU A 44 -6.88 2.57 12.22
N SER A 45 -6.43 2.80 13.44
CA SER A 45 -5.26 2.16 14.03
C SER A 45 -5.66 1.58 15.39
N GLY A 46 -6.05 0.30 15.39
CA GLY A 46 -6.69 -0.32 16.55
C GLY A 46 -8.04 0.34 16.84
N THR A 47 -8.18 0.96 18.02
CA THR A 47 -9.39 1.70 18.41
C THR A 47 -9.31 3.20 18.11
N ASN A 48 -8.20 3.67 17.53
CA ASN A 48 -7.93 5.08 17.32
C ASN A 48 -8.19 5.47 15.87
N GLN A 49 -8.87 6.60 15.65
CA GLN A 49 -8.95 7.23 14.34
C GLN A 49 -7.73 8.13 14.16
N LEU A 50 -6.93 7.86 13.13
CA LEU A 50 -5.76 8.66 12.78
C LEU A 50 -5.94 9.27 11.38
N SER A 51 -5.25 10.37 11.16
CA SER A 51 -5.21 11.09 9.89
C SER A 51 -3.76 11.36 9.52
N LEU A 52 -3.39 11.02 8.28
CA LEU A 52 -2.11 11.41 7.71
C LEU A 52 -2.33 12.61 6.78
N ILE A 53 -1.64 13.71 7.06
CA ILE A 53 -1.60 14.91 6.23
C ILE A 53 -0.37 14.84 5.34
N ILE A 54 -0.58 15.04 4.04
CA ILE A 54 0.42 15.02 2.99
C ILE A 54 0.52 16.41 2.39
N ILE A 55 1.68 17.03 2.52
CA ILE A 55 1.96 18.37 2.00
C ILE A 55 2.97 18.24 0.87
N LEU A 56 2.60 18.72 -0.31
CA LEU A 56 3.38 18.69 -1.53
C LEU A 56 3.85 20.11 -1.87
N LYS A 57 5.15 20.38 -1.71
CA LYS A 57 5.74 21.67 -2.11
C LYS A 57 5.69 21.87 -3.63
N PRO A 58 5.86 23.10 -4.14
CA PRO A 58 5.91 23.37 -5.59
C PRO A 58 6.93 22.51 -6.34
N GLU A 59 8.06 22.18 -5.72
CA GLU A 59 9.17 21.41 -6.30
C GLU A 59 8.90 19.89 -6.36
N PHE A 60 7.83 19.40 -5.73
CA PHE A 60 7.49 17.98 -5.76
C PHE A 60 7.19 17.50 -7.20
N PRO A 61 7.71 16.33 -7.64
CA PRO A 61 8.36 15.29 -6.82
C PRO A 61 9.90 15.33 -6.74
N MET A 62 10.56 16.43 -7.13
CA MET A 62 12.02 16.53 -6.99
C MET A 62 12.44 16.64 -5.52
N GLU A 63 11.61 17.28 -4.70
CA GLU A 63 11.71 17.24 -3.24
C GLU A 63 10.70 16.24 -2.67
N LYS A 64 11.10 15.53 -1.62
CA LYS A 64 10.22 14.57 -0.92
C LYS A 64 9.00 15.30 -0.31
N PRO A 65 7.84 14.63 -0.22
CA PRO A 65 6.67 15.20 0.44
C PRO A 65 6.92 15.35 1.94
N ILE A 66 6.15 16.23 2.59
CA ILE A 66 6.10 16.32 4.05
C ILE A 66 4.87 15.54 4.51
N LEU A 67 5.06 14.60 5.44
CA LEU A 67 3.99 13.77 5.99
C LEU A 67 3.85 14.04 7.49
N LYS A 68 2.63 14.25 7.95
CA LYS A 68 2.30 14.50 9.36
C LYS A 68 1.17 13.60 9.81
N VAL A 69 1.23 13.08 11.04
CA VAL A 69 0.12 12.31 11.62
C VAL A 69 -0.58 13.08 12.73
N VAL A 70 -1.91 12.98 12.73
CA VAL A 70 -2.80 13.64 13.68
C VAL A 70 -3.86 12.62 14.12
N PRO A 71 -4.16 12.48 15.42
CA PRO A 71 -3.52 13.09 16.58
C PRO A 71 -2.06 12.61 16.79
N LEU A 72 -1.31 13.29 17.67
CA LEU A 72 0.08 12.93 17.98
C LEU A 72 0.15 11.54 18.64
N ILE A 73 1.00 10.67 18.09
CA ILE A 73 1.19 9.29 18.56
C ILE A 73 2.66 9.00 18.85
N LYS A 74 2.93 8.06 19.75
CA LYS A 74 4.27 7.61 20.10
C LYS A 74 4.71 6.47 19.16
N HIS A 75 5.58 6.78 18.20
CA HIS A 75 6.15 5.80 17.28
C HIS A 75 7.58 6.20 16.87
N HIS A 76 8.45 5.23 16.59
CA HIS A 76 9.85 5.51 16.24
C HIS A 76 10.04 6.16 14.85
N TRP A 77 8.98 6.19 14.04
CA TRP A 77 8.96 6.92 12.76
C TRP A 77 8.53 8.37 12.89
N ILE A 78 8.10 8.81 14.08
CA ILE A 78 7.51 10.12 14.28
C ILE A 78 8.50 11.01 15.03
N GLY A 79 8.77 12.17 14.46
CA GLY A 79 9.56 13.24 15.05
C GLY A 79 8.71 14.19 15.89
N GLU A 80 9.32 15.30 16.29
CA GLU A 80 8.65 16.36 17.03
C GLU A 80 7.48 16.96 16.22
N GLY A 81 6.34 17.22 16.86
CA GLY A 81 5.18 17.83 16.19
C GLY A 81 4.38 16.92 15.24
N GLY A 82 4.66 15.61 15.20
CA GLY A 82 3.89 14.63 14.41
C GLY A 82 4.42 14.40 13.00
N ASP A 83 5.57 14.98 12.64
CA ASP A 83 6.23 14.75 11.36
C ASP A 83 6.71 13.30 11.25
N ILE A 84 6.47 12.65 10.10
CA ILE A 84 7.04 11.35 9.80
C ILE A 84 8.49 11.54 9.34
N THR A 85 9.44 11.11 10.16
CA THR A 85 10.88 11.28 9.88
C THR A 85 11.63 9.96 9.72
N GLY A 86 11.12 8.86 10.30
CA GLY A 86 11.81 7.57 10.32
C GLY A 86 11.31 6.51 9.32
N ALA A 87 10.26 6.81 8.54
CA ALA A 87 9.70 5.85 7.60
C ALA A 87 10.66 5.58 6.43
N PRO A 88 11.09 4.33 6.17
CA PRO A 88 12.14 4.02 5.19
C PRO A 88 11.84 4.49 3.76
N GLY A 89 10.59 4.36 3.31
CA GLY A 89 10.15 4.80 1.97
C GLY A 89 10.15 6.32 1.80
N LEU A 90 9.97 7.07 2.90
CA LEU A 90 10.02 8.53 2.88
C LEU A 90 11.45 9.05 3.01
N LEU A 91 12.30 8.37 3.80
CA LEU A 91 13.72 8.70 3.95
C LEU A 91 14.48 8.59 2.63
N ASN A 92 14.19 7.56 1.85
CA ASN A 92 14.84 7.28 0.56
C ASN A 92 13.99 7.73 -0.63
N PHE A 93 13.08 8.68 -0.42
CA PHE A 93 12.19 9.15 -1.49
C PHE A 93 13.00 9.83 -2.61
N THR A 94 12.66 9.46 -3.85
CA THR A 94 13.22 10.02 -5.08
C THR A 94 12.08 10.42 -6.03
N GLU A 95 12.38 11.18 -7.09
CA GLU A 95 11.37 11.54 -8.11
C GLU A 95 10.71 10.32 -8.80
N HIS A 96 11.33 9.14 -8.70
CA HIS A 96 10.85 7.87 -9.27
C HIS A 96 10.16 6.97 -8.23
N SER A 97 10.12 7.39 -6.97
CA SER A 97 9.36 6.70 -5.93
C SER A 97 7.87 6.76 -6.22
N ASP A 98 7.06 5.92 -5.57
CA ASP A 98 5.59 5.94 -5.69
C ASP A 98 4.99 6.48 -4.39
N LEU A 99 4.46 7.70 -4.43
CA LEU A 99 3.87 8.38 -3.27
C LEU A 99 2.78 7.55 -2.62
N GLY A 100 1.87 6.99 -3.43
CA GLY A 100 0.78 6.17 -2.93
C GLY A 100 1.25 4.93 -2.18
N ARG A 101 2.28 4.25 -2.67
CA ARG A 101 2.87 3.09 -1.96
C ARG A 101 3.60 3.49 -0.68
N VAL A 102 4.31 4.61 -0.68
CA VAL A 102 4.99 5.12 0.53
C VAL A 102 3.97 5.45 1.61
N VAL A 103 2.90 6.17 1.26
CA VAL A 103 1.83 6.50 2.20
C VAL A 103 1.11 5.24 2.68
N ARG A 104 0.80 4.29 1.78
CA ARG A 104 0.13 3.04 2.17
C ARG A 104 0.98 2.21 3.13
N ALA A 105 2.30 2.16 2.93
CA ALA A 105 3.21 1.47 3.83
C ALA A 105 3.23 2.08 5.23
N ILE A 106 3.17 3.42 5.33
CA ILE A 106 3.10 4.13 6.62
C ILE A 106 1.76 3.88 7.30
N VAL A 107 0.65 3.99 6.58
CA VAL A 107 -0.69 3.69 7.12
C VAL A 107 -0.75 2.24 7.62
N ARG A 108 -0.25 1.29 6.82
CA ARG A 108 -0.23 -0.13 7.17
C ARG A 108 0.61 -0.43 8.42
N GLU A 109 1.74 0.26 8.58
CA GLU A 109 2.55 0.15 9.79
C GLU A 109 1.73 0.47 11.04
N PHE A 110 0.97 1.57 11.02
CA PHE A 110 0.13 1.97 12.14
C PHE A 110 -1.11 1.08 12.30
N GLU A 111 -1.68 0.55 11.21
CA GLU A 111 -2.76 -0.45 11.28
C GLU A 111 -2.29 -1.75 11.96
N LEU A 112 -1.10 -2.24 11.59
CA LEU A 112 -0.53 -3.50 12.11
C LEU A 112 0.04 -3.39 13.51
N ARG A 113 0.63 -2.23 13.85
CA ARG A 113 1.22 -1.96 15.16
C ARG A 113 0.65 -0.65 15.73
N PRO A 114 -0.58 -0.67 16.26
CA PRO A 114 -1.26 0.53 16.75
C PRO A 114 -0.45 1.31 17.80
N PRO A 115 0.01 2.54 17.51
CA PRO A 115 0.78 3.35 18.43
C PRO A 115 -0.12 4.06 19.45
N GLN A 116 0.45 4.40 20.60
CA GLN A 116 -0.28 5.07 21.68
C GLN A 116 -0.42 6.57 21.39
N ILE A 117 -1.60 7.15 21.58
CA ILE A 117 -1.83 8.59 21.44
C ILE A 117 -1.19 9.32 22.63
N ILE A 118 -0.44 10.40 22.38
CA ILE A 118 0.33 11.12 23.40
C ILE A 118 -0.57 11.94 24.34
N ASN A 119 -1.82 12.26 23.95
CA ASN A 119 -2.76 13.07 24.74
C ASN A 119 -4.19 12.48 24.86
N GLY A 120 -4.37 11.15 24.77
CA GLY A 120 -5.67 10.51 24.97
C GLY A 120 -5.66 9.64 26.23
N THR A 121 -6.44 10.03 27.24
CA THR A 121 -6.85 9.22 28.40
C THR A 121 -7.03 7.75 28.03
N SER A 122 -6.25 6.87 28.67
CA SER A 122 -6.49 5.43 28.65
C SER A 122 -7.93 5.17 29.13
N PRO A 123 -8.80 4.47 28.37
CA PRO A 123 -9.94 3.82 28.99
C PRO A 123 -9.40 2.71 29.90
N PRO A 124 -9.95 2.52 31.10
CA PRO A 124 -9.52 1.43 31.97
C PRO A 124 -9.86 0.09 31.31
N SER A 125 -8.92 -0.83 31.37
CA SER A 125 -9.14 -2.25 31.10
C SER A 125 -10.31 -2.73 31.96
N ILE A 126 -11.48 -2.97 31.35
CA ILE A 126 -12.59 -3.66 32.01
C ILE A 126 -12.62 -5.09 31.48
N ASN A 127 -12.50 -5.99 32.44
CA ASN A 127 -12.59 -7.43 32.29
C ASN A 127 -13.86 -7.86 31.56
N ARG A 128 -13.70 -8.90 30.75
CA ARG A 128 -14.76 -9.76 30.23
C ARG A 128 -15.75 -10.15 31.33
N VAL A 129 -17.03 -9.93 31.08
CA VAL A 129 -18.10 -10.82 31.53
C VAL A 129 -19.11 -10.94 30.40
N ASP A 130 -19.32 -12.18 29.95
CA ASP A 130 -20.38 -12.59 29.03
C ASP A 130 -21.76 -12.24 29.61
N THR A 131 -22.63 -11.58 28.84
CA THR A 131 -24.07 -11.80 28.98
C THR A 131 -24.79 -11.47 27.67
N ASN A 132 -25.50 -12.47 27.15
CA ASN A 132 -26.40 -12.41 26.02
C ASN A 132 -27.48 -11.34 26.22
N ASN A 133 -27.79 -10.55 25.19
CA ASN A 133 -29.17 -10.18 24.91
C ASN A 133 -29.39 -9.71 23.46
N TYR A 134 -30.40 -10.34 22.86
CA TYR A 134 -30.94 -10.06 21.55
C TYR A 134 -31.48 -8.63 21.46
N THR A 135 -31.09 -7.88 20.43
CA THR A 135 -31.91 -6.76 19.94
C THR A 135 -31.77 -6.65 18.43
N TYR A 136 -32.93 -6.74 17.76
CA TYR A 136 -33.11 -6.56 16.32
C TYR A 136 -32.78 -5.12 15.90
N SER A 137 -31.95 -4.95 14.88
CA SER A 137 -31.91 -3.71 14.10
C SER A 137 -31.56 -4.03 12.64
N SER A 138 -32.47 -3.61 11.77
CA SER A 138 -32.49 -3.83 10.33
C SER A 138 -31.59 -2.84 9.60
N THR A 139 -30.64 -3.34 8.80
CA THR A 139 -30.00 -2.56 7.71
C THR A 139 -29.75 -3.46 6.50
N PRO A 140 -29.84 -2.94 5.25
CA PRO A 140 -29.78 -3.74 4.03
C PRO A 140 -28.33 -4.02 3.59
N PRO A 141 -28.07 -5.11 2.82
CA PRO A 141 -26.72 -5.48 2.42
C PRO A 141 -26.29 -4.74 1.14
N GLY A 142 -25.32 -3.84 1.28
CA GLY A 142 -24.55 -3.24 0.19
C GLY A 142 -23.19 -3.92 0.08
N THR A 143 -22.96 -4.55 -1.07
CA THR A 143 -21.82 -5.39 -1.44
C THR A 143 -20.48 -4.66 -1.36
N ALA A 144 -19.71 -4.89 -0.31
CA ALA A 144 -18.27 -4.56 -0.28
C ALA A 144 -17.47 -5.75 -0.85
N PRO A 145 -16.49 -5.53 -1.75
CA PRO A 145 -15.70 -6.62 -2.29
C PRO A 145 -14.76 -7.15 -1.20
N ALA A 146 -14.72 -8.47 -1.06
CA ALA A 146 -13.76 -9.16 -0.21
C ALA A 146 -12.34 -8.78 -0.67
N PHE A 147 -11.62 -8.03 0.17
CA PHE A 147 -10.20 -7.79 -0.02
C PHE A 147 -9.46 -9.12 0.05
N MET A 148 -8.85 -9.50 -1.08
CA MET A 148 -7.90 -10.60 -1.14
C MET A 148 -6.74 -10.29 -0.19
N ASN A 149 -6.53 -11.20 0.77
CA ASN A 149 -5.30 -11.27 1.55
C ASN A 149 -4.12 -11.52 0.62
N TYR A 150 -3.50 -10.46 0.13
CA TYR A 150 -2.14 -10.56 -0.40
C TYR A 150 -1.25 -10.89 0.78
N ARG A 151 -0.83 -12.16 0.83
CA ARG A 151 0.26 -12.64 1.65
C ARG A 151 1.46 -11.74 1.33
N ASP A 152 1.78 -10.91 2.30
CA ASP A 152 2.94 -10.03 2.32
C ASP A 152 4.18 -10.91 2.21
N TYR A 153 4.70 -11.09 1.00
CA TYR A 153 6.11 -11.42 0.82
C TYR A 153 6.88 -10.16 1.21
N GLY A 154 6.93 -9.90 2.51
CA GLY A 154 7.84 -8.97 3.10
C GLY A 154 9.22 -9.48 2.76
N THR A 155 9.83 -8.88 1.73
CA THR A 155 11.27 -8.88 1.59
C THR A 155 11.80 -8.18 2.83
N THR A 156 11.98 -8.95 3.91
CA THR A 156 12.88 -8.59 4.98
C THR A 156 14.23 -8.45 4.30
N ILE A 157 14.55 -7.22 3.88
CA ILE A 157 15.94 -6.85 3.64
C ILE A 157 16.61 -7.20 4.97
N PRO A 158 17.48 -8.23 5.01
CA PRO A 158 18.19 -8.53 6.23
C PRO A 158 18.93 -7.25 6.54
N SER A 159 18.59 -6.62 7.67
CA SER A 159 19.38 -5.54 8.23
C SER A 159 20.83 -5.98 8.16
N HIS A 160 21.61 -5.32 7.31
CA HIS A 160 23.04 -5.54 7.24
C HIS A 160 23.53 -5.42 8.68
N PRO A 161 24.05 -6.48 9.32
CA PRO A 161 24.60 -6.33 10.65
C PRO A 161 25.70 -5.29 10.49
N GLN A 162 25.59 -4.17 11.22
CA GLN A 162 26.69 -3.22 11.28
C GLN A 162 27.95 -4.03 11.58
N PRO A 163 29.09 -3.71 10.93
CA PRO A 163 30.34 -4.42 11.20
C PRO A 163 30.62 -4.24 12.69
N LYS A 164 30.34 -5.30 13.47
CA LYS A 164 30.83 -5.43 14.84
C LYS A 164 32.32 -5.18 14.72
N SER A 165 32.85 -4.23 15.50
CA SER A 165 34.28 -3.98 15.57
C SER A 165 34.98 -5.33 15.67
N ILE A 166 35.67 -5.73 14.59
CA ILE A 166 36.29 -7.04 14.49
C ILE A 166 37.55 -6.95 15.35
N THR A 167 37.36 -7.21 16.64
CA THR A 167 38.45 -7.51 17.54
C THR A 167 38.81 -8.97 17.31
N PHE A 168 40.11 -9.26 17.17
CA PHE A 168 40.65 -10.61 17.02
C PHE A 168 41.29 -11.03 18.35
N PRO A 169 40.49 -11.34 19.38
CA PRO A 169 41.02 -11.72 20.68
C PRO A 169 41.95 -12.94 20.61
N GLU A 170 41.81 -13.78 19.58
CA GLU A 170 42.65 -14.96 19.31
C GLU A 170 44.10 -14.61 18.96
N LEU A 171 44.37 -13.39 18.47
CA LEU A 171 45.74 -12.92 18.24
C LEU A 171 46.48 -12.61 19.55
N ASN A 172 45.76 -12.29 20.63
CA ASN A 172 46.37 -11.99 21.93
C ASN A 172 46.92 -13.23 22.64
N THR A 173 46.52 -14.43 22.20
CA THR A 173 46.96 -15.70 22.77
C THR A 173 48.19 -16.30 22.10
N LEU A 174 48.64 -15.72 20.99
CA LEU A 174 49.79 -16.21 20.23
C LEU A 174 51.10 -15.57 20.74
N SER A 175 52.20 -16.33 20.71
CA SER A 175 53.51 -15.79 21.07
C SER A 175 54.04 -14.86 19.98
N LYS A 176 54.97 -13.96 20.31
CA LYS A 176 55.60 -13.07 19.32
C LYS A 176 56.25 -13.84 18.16
N SER A 177 56.86 -14.98 18.45
CA SER A 177 57.46 -15.85 17.42
C SER A 177 56.41 -16.46 16.50
N ASP A 178 55.24 -16.84 17.04
CA ASP A 178 54.15 -17.41 16.25
C ASP A 178 53.47 -16.34 15.38
N LEU A 179 53.35 -15.12 15.89
CA LEU A 179 52.84 -13.96 15.13
C LEU A 179 53.78 -13.57 13.99
N GLU A 180 55.10 -13.61 14.19
CA GLU A 180 56.08 -13.38 13.13
C GLU A 180 56.01 -14.46 12.04
N LEU A 181 55.79 -15.72 12.44
CA LEU A 181 55.60 -16.83 11.50
C LEU A 181 54.29 -16.72 10.71
N LEU A 182 53.21 -16.30 11.38
CA LEU A 182 51.90 -16.07 10.78
C LEU A 182 51.90 -14.87 9.82
N ASN A 183 52.71 -13.84 10.10
CA ASN A 183 52.87 -12.69 9.22
C ASN A 183 53.80 -12.97 8.02
N ALA A 184 54.70 -13.96 8.14
CA ALA A 184 55.63 -14.33 7.09
C ALA A 184 55.06 -15.33 6.08
N ASP A 185 54.09 -16.14 6.48
CA ASP A 185 53.51 -17.23 5.67
C ASP A 185 52.01 -16.99 5.43
N ILE A 186 51.67 -16.70 4.18
CA ILE A 186 50.30 -16.38 3.73
C ILE A 186 49.38 -17.59 3.85
N ASP A 187 49.88 -18.79 3.58
CA ASP A 187 49.06 -20.01 3.62
C ASP A 187 48.66 -20.35 5.07
N ARG A 188 49.59 -20.14 6.02
CA ARG A 188 49.29 -20.26 7.46
C ARG A 188 48.34 -19.18 7.95
N LEU A 189 48.43 -17.98 7.42
CA LEU A 189 47.49 -16.90 7.75
C LEU A 189 46.08 -17.24 7.26
N ASP A 190 45.95 -17.77 6.04
CA ASP A 190 44.66 -18.19 5.48
C ASP A 190 44.07 -19.37 6.27
N GLU A 191 44.90 -20.36 6.63
CA GLU A 191 44.49 -21.47 7.50
C GLU A 191 44.02 -20.96 8.87
N PHE A 192 44.74 -19.99 9.45
CA PHE A 192 44.34 -19.37 10.72
C PHE A 192 43.01 -18.63 10.59
N VAL A 193 42.86 -17.77 9.57
CA VAL A 193 41.64 -16.99 9.33
C VAL A 193 40.44 -17.89 9.07
N THR A 194 40.59 -18.94 8.26
CA THR A 194 39.54 -19.93 8.01
C THR A 194 39.23 -20.79 9.24
N SER A 195 40.19 -20.96 10.15
CA SER A 195 39.98 -21.67 11.41
C SER A 195 39.16 -20.87 12.44
N LEU A 196 39.10 -19.53 12.30
CA LEU A 196 38.46 -18.64 13.26
C LEU A 196 36.97 -18.98 13.44
N PRO A 197 36.46 -19.04 14.69
CA PRO A 197 35.06 -19.37 14.96
C PRO A 197 34.08 -18.42 14.25
N ALA A 198 34.40 -17.13 14.19
CA ALA A 198 33.56 -16.12 13.52
C ALA A 198 33.44 -16.36 12.01
N ILE A 199 34.52 -16.77 11.35
CA ILE A 199 34.54 -17.06 9.91
C ILE A 199 33.79 -18.37 9.61
N LYS A 200 33.98 -19.41 10.44
CA LYS A 200 33.21 -20.66 10.33
C LYS A 200 31.72 -20.45 10.49
N GLU A 201 31.32 -19.66 11.48
CA GLU A 201 29.91 -19.31 11.71
C GLU A 201 29.32 -18.52 10.54
N LEU A 202 30.08 -17.56 10.00
CA LEU A 202 29.65 -16.78 8.85
C LEU A 202 29.49 -17.66 7.60
N ASN A 203 30.44 -18.55 7.33
CA ASN A 203 30.38 -19.48 6.21
C ASN A 203 29.20 -20.44 6.34
N ARG A 204 28.96 -20.98 7.54
CA ARG A 204 27.76 -21.79 7.81
C ARG A 204 26.47 -21.00 7.53
N SER A 205 26.38 -19.76 7.99
CA SER A 205 25.22 -18.91 7.72
C SER A 205 25.03 -18.62 6.22
N ILE A 206 26.11 -18.48 5.46
CA ILE A 206 26.06 -18.34 4.00
C ILE A 206 25.48 -19.60 3.35
N GLU A 207 25.97 -20.78 3.73
CA GLU A 207 25.48 -22.06 3.22
C GLU A 207 24.00 -22.27 3.56
N GLU A 208 23.59 -22.01 4.81
CA GLU A 208 22.18 -22.09 5.24
C GLU A 208 21.28 -21.17 4.40
N ARG A 209 21.69 -19.90 4.21
CA ARG A 209 20.93 -18.97 3.38
C ARG A 209 20.93 -19.32 1.90
N MET A 210 21.97 -19.97 1.40
CA MET A 210 22.01 -20.46 0.03
C MET A 210 20.96 -21.55 -0.19
N VAL A 211 20.88 -22.51 0.73
CA VAL A 211 19.89 -23.59 0.69
C VAL A 211 18.47 -23.04 0.82
N GLU A 212 18.23 -22.14 1.78
CA GLU A 212 16.93 -21.49 1.96
C GLU A 212 16.47 -20.73 0.70
N ASN A 213 17.39 -19.98 0.07
CA ASN A 213 17.09 -19.25 -1.15
C ASN A 213 16.75 -20.21 -2.31
N GLU A 214 17.51 -21.29 -2.46
CA GLU A 214 17.23 -22.31 -3.47
C GLU A 214 15.85 -22.95 -3.27
N GLU A 215 15.48 -23.29 -2.03
CA GLU A 215 14.18 -23.87 -1.70
C GLU A 215 13.04 -22.88 -1.99
N LEU A 216 13.19 -21.61 -1.58
CA LEU A 216 12.23 -20.54 -1.89
C LEU A 216 12.07 -20.33 -3.40
N ALA A 217 13.16 -20.38 -4.17
CA ALA A 217 13.12 -20.27 -5.62
C ALA A 217 12.33 -21.43 -6.25
N LYS A 218 12.54 -22.66 -5.77
CA LYS A 218 11.78 -23.84 -6.22
C LYS A 218 10.29 -23.73 -5.87
N GLU A 219 9.97 -23.29 -4.66
CA GLU A 219 8.57 -23.11 -4.24
C GLU A 219 7.88 -22.01 -5.06
N ASN A 220 8.57 -20.92 -5.36
CA ASN A 220 8.05 -19.85 -6.22
C ASN A 220 7.77 -20.34 -7.63
N LEU A 221 8.69 -21.12 -8.22
CA LEU A 221 8.50 -21.71 -9.54
C LEU A 221 7.29 -22.65 -9.57
N LEU A 222 7.04 -23.40 -8.48
CA LEU A 222 5.89 -24.29 -8.37
C LEU A 222 4.55 -23.52 -8.28
N LYS A 223 4.55 -22.33 -7.67
CA LYS A 223 3.35 -21.47 -7.52
C LYS A 223 3.00 -20.71 -8.79
N GLU A 224 3.97 -20.42 -9.66
CA GLU A 224 3.77 -19.70 -10.91
C GLU A 224 2.63 -20.26 -11.79
N PRO A 225 2.56 -21.57 -12.13
CA PRO A 225 1.49 -22.10 -12.96
C PRO A 225 0.11 -21.98 -12.31
N GLN A 226 0.02 -22.08 -10.98
CA GLN A 226 -1.23 -21.90 -10.26
C GLN A 226 -1.73 -20.46 -10.33
N LEU A 227 -0.81 -19.48 -10.21
CA LEU A 227 -1.12 -18.06 -10.35
C LEU A 227 -1.56 -17.72 -11.77
N VAL A 228 -0.90 -18.27 -12.78
CA VAL A 228 -1.28 -18.10 -14.19
C VAL A 228 -2.70 -18.64 -14.43
N LYS A 229 -3.00 -19.87 -13.98
CA LYS A 229 -4.33 -20.46 -14.10
C LYS A 229 -5.40 -19.64 -13.38
N LEU A 230 -5.11 -19.15 -12.18
CA LEU A 230 -6.05 -18.33 -11.42
C LEU A 230 -6.32 -16.99 -12.11
N LYS A 231 -5.29 -16.38 -12.69
CA LYS A 231 -5.41 -15.14 -13.48
C LYS A 231 -6.26 -15.36 -14.73
N GLU A 232 -6.09 -16.48 -15.42
CA GLU A 232 -6.90 -16.83 -16.59
C GLU A 232 -8.39 -16.97 -16.23
N ILE A 233 -8.70 -17.72 -15.16
CA ILE A 233 -10.07 -17.86 -14.65
C ILE A 233 -10.67 -16.49 -14.26
N TYR A 234 -9.87 -15.63 -13.63
CA TYR A 234 -10.32 -14.30 -13.25
C TYR A 234 -10.63 -13.43 -14.48
N GLN A 235 -9.78 -13.48 -15.51
CA GLN A 235 -10.01 -12.78 -16.77
C GLN A 235 -11.28 -13.27 -17.46
N GLU A 236 -11.52 -14.58 -17.51
CA GLU A 236 -12.75 -15.17 -18.06
C GLU A 236 -14.00 -14.66 -17.32
N LYS A 237 -13.95 -14.63 -15.97
CA LYS A 237 -15.04 -14.08 -15.15
C LYS A 237 -15.27 -12.60 -15.41
N LEU A 238 -14.20 -11.82 -15.61
CA LEU A 238 -14.31 -10.39 -15.90
C LEU A 238 -15.02 -10.15 -17.25
N VAL A 239 -14.67 -10.94 -18.27
CA VAL A 239 -15.33 -10.91 -19.58
C VAL A 239 -16.80 -11.27 -19.44
N THR A 240 -17.11 -12.35 -18.74
CA THR A 240 -18.50 -12.81 -18.51
C THR A 240 -19.33 -11.75 -17.78
N LEU A 241 -18.75 -11.11 -16.76
CA LEU A 241 -19.40 -10.04 -16.01
C LEU A 241 -19.67 -8.81 -16.89
N GLY A 242 -18.72 -8.45 -17.77
CA GLY A 242 -18.90 -7.39 -18.76
C GLY A 242 -20.04 -7.69 -19.74
N GLN A 243 -20.12 -8.92 -20.25
CA GLN A 243 -21.21 -9.35 -21.13
C GLN A 243 -22.57 -9.29 -20.41
N LEU A 244 -22.64 -9.79 -19.17
CA LEU A 244 -23.87 -9.77 -18.38
C LEU A 244 -24.31 -8.34 -18.05
N LYS A 245 -23.37 -7.45 -17.73
CA LYS A 245 -23.63 -6.02 -17.52
C LYS A 245 -24.20 -5.36 -18.77
N SER A 246 -23.58 -5.57 -19.93
CA SER A 246 -24.06 -5.00 -21.20
C SER A 246 -25.48 -5.51 -21.55
N ARG A 247 -25.75 -6.80 -21.33
CA ARG A 247 -27.09 -7.37 -21.49
C ARG A 247 -28.09 -6.74 -20.53
N HIS A 248 -27.71 -6.54 -19.28
CA HIS A 248 -28.56 -5.90 -18.28
C HIS A 248 -28.87 -4.44 -18.65
N GLU A 249 -27.88 -3.67 -19.08
CA GLU A 249 -28.06 -2.29 -19.54
C GLU A 249 -29.02 -2.20 -20.73
N THR A 250 -28.86 -3.11 -21.71
CA THR A 250 -29.74 -3.19 -22.87
C THR A 250 -31.19 -3.49 -22.45
N LEU A 251 -31.37 -4.52 -21.62
CA LEU A 251 -32.70 -4.91 -21.16
C LEU A 251 -33.35 -3.85 -20.28
N SER A 252 -32.57 -3.19 -19.43
CA SER A 252 -33.03 -2.09 -18.58
C SER A 252 -33.44 -0.87 -19.40
N ALA A 253 -32.71 -0.54 -20.47
CA ALA A 253 -33.06 0.55 -21.38
C ALA A 253 -34.38 0.26 -22.12
N GLU A 254 -34.56 -0.97 -22.63
CA GLU A 254 -35.82 -1.40 -23.23
C GLU A 254 -36.97 -1.35 -22.23
N TYR A 255 -36.76 -1.83 -21.00
CA TYR A 255 -37.75 -1.74 -19.93
C TYR A 255 -38.15 -0.28 -19.66
N GLN A 256 -37.19 0.63 -19.51
CA GLN A 256 -37.47 2.04 -19.28
C GLN A 256 -38.26 2.65 -20.44
N ARG A 257 -37.88 2.33 -21.68
CA ARG A 257 -38.57 2.82 -22.88
C ARG A 257 -40.02 2.35 -22.96
N LEU A 258 -40.28 1.09 -22.59
CA LEU A 258 -41.64 0.56 -22.48
C LEU A 258 -42.39 1.22 -21.32
N ALA A 259 -41.76 1.35 -20.15
CA ALA A 259 -42.35 1.97 -18.97
C ALA A 259 -42.78 3.42 -19.25
N ASP A 260 -41.94 4.19 -19.95
CA ASP A 260 -42.25 5.58 -20.32
C ASP A 260 -43.43 5.63 -21.32
N ARG A 261 -43.41 4.78 -22.35
CA ARG A 261 -44.47 4.70 -23.38
C ARG A 261 -45.82 4.33 -22.77
N TYR A 262 -45.84 3.38 -21.84
CA TYR A 262 -47.06 2.90 -21.19
C TYR A 262 -47.33 3.58 -19.84
N SER A 263 -46.63 4.67 -19.55
CA SER A 263 -46.90 5.45 -18.34
C SER A 263 -48.32 6.04 -18.41
N PRO A 264 -49.06 6.11 -17.29
CA PRO A 264 -50.40 6.69 -17.27
C PRO A 264 -50.45 8.12 -17.81
N GLN A 265 -49.36 8.88 -17.63
CA GLN A 265 -49.20 10.21 -18.15
C GLN A 265 -49.10 10.23 -19.69
N SER A 266 -48.22 9.38 -20.26
CA SER A 266 -48.05 9.31 -21.73
C SER A 266 -49.32 8.82 -22.42
N ILE A 267 -50.01 7.83 -21.84
CA ILE A 267 -51.31 7.35 -22.36
C ILE A 267 -52.33 8.49 -22.33
N ARG A 268 -52.43 9.23 -21.22
CA ARG A 268 -53.35 10.36 -21.09
C ARG A 268 -53.04 11.46 -22.12
N GLU A 269 -51.78 11.76 -22.37
CA GLU A 269 -51.35 12.74 -23.37
C GLU A 269 -51.66 12.27 -24.79
N GLN A 270 -51.39 11.01 -25.12
CA GLN A 270 -51.73 10.44 -26.44
C GLN A 270 -53.24 10.46 -26.70
N ILE A 271 -54.07 10.15 -25.70
CA ILE A 271 -55.53 10.24 -25.81
C ILE A 271 -55.94 11.69 -26.07
N LYS A 272 -55.41 12.66 -25.31
CA LYS A 272 -55.72 14.09 -25.53
C LYS A 272 -55.36 14.55 -26.94
N LEU A 273 -54.18 14.18 -27.43
CA LEU A 273 -53.74 14.52 -28.79
C LEU A 273 -54.62 13.88 -29.86
N ALA A 274 -55.04 12.62 -29.67
CA ALA A 274 -55.93 11.94 -30.60
C ALA A 274 -57.32 12.61 -30.65
N VAL A 275 -57.84 13.07 -29.51
CA VAL A 275 -59.09 13.84 -29.46
C VAL A 275 -58.97 15.15 -30.24
N ILE A 276 -57.93 15.95 -29.96
CA ILE A 276 -57.69 17.22 -30.68
C ILE A 276 -57.59 16.98 -32.19
N LYS A 277 -56.83 15.97 -32.60
CA LYS A 277 -56.68 15.64 -34.02
C LYS A 277 -58.00 15.22 -34.67
N SER A 278 -58.83 14.45 -33.97
CA SER A 278 -60.15 14.04 -34.48
C SER A 278 -61.09 15.24 -34.65
N ASP A 279 -61.01 16.21 -33.72
CA ASP A 279 -61.80 17.44 -33.80
C ASP A 279 -61.35 18.28 -35.01
N GLU A 280 -60.03 18.40 -35.24
CA GLU A 280 -59.47 19.09 -36.41
C GLU A 280 -59.82 18.43 -37.75
N GLU A 281 -59.86 17.09 -37.83
CA GLU A 281 -60.24 16.37 -39.06
C GLU A 281 -61.75 16.40 -39.36
N SER A 282 -62.58 16.83 -38.39
CA SER A 282 -64.04 16.89 -38.53
C SER A 282 -64.57 18.27 -38.90
N GLU A 283 -63.73 19.32 -38.85
CA GLU A 283 -64.02 20.66 -39.39
C GLU A 283 -63.69 20.77 -40.89
#